data_AF-A0A3D2PC30-F1
#
_entry.id   AF-A0A3D2PC30-F1
#
_cell.length_a   1.000
_cell.length_b   1.000
_cell.length_c   1.000
_cell.angle_alpha   90.00
_cell.angle_beta   90.00
_cell.angle_gamma   90.00
#
_symmetry.space_group_name_H-M   'P 1'
#
loop_
_entity.id
_entity.type
_entity.pdbx_description
1 polymer ?
#
loop_
_entity_poly.entity_id
_entity_poly.type
_entity_poly.pdbx_seq_one_letter_code
_entity_poly.pdbx_strand_id
1 'polypeptide(L)' 'MKKVRVYLIGAGPGAPELITLEGLKYVCKADVIVYDHLVSKEILKFAKAGAEKIPVSRFGKLHKNGFA' A
#
# COMPACT_ATOMS: atom_id res chain seq x y z
N MET A 1 18.91 6.59 15.51
CA MET A 1 17.88 5.69 14.95
C MET A 1 17.11 6.43 13.86
N LYS A 2 16.86 5.79 12.70
CA LYS A 2 16.05 6.39 11.64
C LYS A 2 14.57 6.25 12.00
N LYS A 3 13.80 7.35 11.99
CA LYS A 3 12.38 7.35 12.36
C LYS A 3 11.56 6.68 11.26
N VAL A 4 10.84 5.61 11.59
CA VAL A 4 9.88 4.96 10.69
C VAL A 4 8.59 5.78 10.65
N ARG A 5 8.00 5.92 9.46
CA ARG A 5 6.70 6.57 9.25
C ARG A 5 5.78 5.63 8.49
N VAL A 6 4.52 5.59 8.90
CA VAL A 6 3.47 4.78 8.28
C VAL A 6 2.37 5.74 7.83
N TYR A 7 1.89 5.57 6.60
CA TYR A 7 0.81 6.35 6.02
C TYR A 7 -0.31 5.40 5.58
N LEU A 8 -1.54 5.68 6.00
CA LEU A 8 -2.72 5.00 5.48
C LEU A 8 -3.27 5.82 4.32
N ILE A 9 -3.31 5.22 3.13
CA ILE A 9 -3.64 5.92 1.89
C ILE A 9 -4.81 5.21 1.23
N GLY A 10 -5.89 5.96 0.96
CA GLY A 10 -6.95 5.48 0.09
C GLY A 10 -6.47 5.44 -1.35
N ALA A 11 -6.52 4.26 -1.98
CA ALA A 11 -6.10 4.07 -3.37
C ALA A 11 -7.09 4.64 -4.42
N GLY A 12 -8.28 5.08 -3.97
CA GLY A 12 -9.39 5.40 -4.85
C GLY A 12 -10.11 4.15 -5.38
N PRO A 13 -11.11 4.30 -6.26
CA PRO A 13 -11.94 3.19 -6.74
C PRO A 13 -11.29 2.35 -7.85
N GLY A 14 -10.04 2.64 -8.25
CA GLY A 14 -9.25 1.79 -9.14
C GLY A 14 -8.44 2.55 -10.18
N ALA A 15 -8.97 3.62 -10.76
CA ALA A 15 -8.25 4.43 -11.74
C ALA A 15 -7.11 5.22 -11.05
N PRO A 16 -5.85 5.18 -11.55
CA PRO A 16 -4.71 5.82 -10.90
C PRO A 16 -4.87 7.33 -10.67
N GLU A 17 -5.58 8.02 -11.54
CA GLU A 17 -5.86 9.46 -11.43
C GLU A 17 -6.81 9.82 -10.28
N LEU A 18 -7.49 8.82 -9.69
CA LEU A 18 -8.42 9.01 -8.57
C LEU A 18 -7.77 8.80 -7.19
N ILE A 19 -6.47 8.45 -7.14
CA ILE A 19 -5.69 8.61 -5.91
C ILE A 19 -5.40 10.10 -5.68
N THR A 20 -5.29 10.53 -4.43
CA THR A 20 -4.86 11.90 -4.15
C THR A 20 -3.41 12.13 -4.57
N LEU A 21 -3.07 13.35 -4.97
CA LEU A 21 -1.69 13.72 -5.33
C LEU A 21 -0.71 13.43 -4.19
N GLU A 22 -1.11 13.66 -2.94
CA GLU A 22 -0.28 13.35 -1.78
C GLU A 22 -0.13 11.85 -1.58
N GLY A 23 -1.19 11.07 -1.78
CA GLY A 23 -1.15 9.62 -1.74
C GLY A 23 -0.14 9.05 -2.74
N LEU A 24 -0.19 9.51 -3.98
CA LEU A 24 0.75 9.10 -5.02
C LEU A 24 2.20 9.48 -4.67
N LYS A 25 2.43 10.68 -4.11
CA LYS A 25 3.77 11.10 -3.66
C LYS A 25 4.36 10.15 -2.62
N TYR A 26 3.55 9.60 -1.72
CA TYR A 26 4.01 8.61 -0.76
C TYR A 26 4.25 7.24 -1.40
N VAL A 27 3.38 6.79 -2.33
CA VAL A 27 3.61 5.56 -3.11
C VAL A 27 4.96 5.61 -3.84
N CYS A 28 5.27 6.74 -4.49
CA CYS A 28 6.55 6.93 -5.19
C CYS A 28 7.79 6.93 -4.28
N LYS A 29 7.62 7.19 -2.98
CA LYS A 29 8.72 7.31 -2.00
C LYS A 29 8.82 6.13 -1.04
N ALA A 30 7.79 5.29 -0.97
CA ALA A 30 7.69 4.23 0.02
C ALA A 30 8.79 3.17 -0.17
N ASP A 31 9.47 2.83 0.92
CA ASP A 31 10.38 1.70 0.97
C ASP A 31 9.62 0.36 0.90
N VAL A 32 8.43 0.32 1.53
CA VAL A 32 7.54 -0.84 1.60
C VAL A 32 6.10 -0.37 1.37
N ILE A 33 5.35 -1.09 0.53
CA ILE A 33 3.93 -0.86 0.26
C ILE A 33 3.14 -2.11 0.64
N VAL A 34 2.26 -1.99 1.62
CA VAL A 34 1.31 -3.03 2.01
C VAL A 34 -0.04 -2.68 1.40
N TYR A 35 -0.64 -3.60 0.65
CA TYR A 35 -1.88 -3.32 -0.12
C TYR A 35 -2.79 -4.56 -0.18
N ASP A 36 -4.09 -4.35 -0.23
CA ASP A 36 -5.07 -5.43 -0.38
C ASP A 36 -5.41 -5.73 -1.86
N HIS A 37 -6.38 -6.61 -2.10
CA HIS A 37 -6.79 -7.02 -3.45
C HIS A 37 -7.61 -5.97 -4.22
N LEU A 38 -8.16 -4.95 -3.54
CA LEU A 38 -8.95 -3.90 -4.17
C LEU A 38 -8.07 -2.80 -4.76
N VAL A 39 -6.80 -2.70 -4.34
CA VAL A 39 -5.84 -1.74 -4.90
C VAL A 39 -5.47 -2.15 -6.33
N SER A 40 -5.70 -1.22 -7.27
CA SER A 40 -5.32 -1.39 -8.66
C SER A 40 -3.80 -1.55 -8.82
N LYS A 41 -3.40 -2.53 -9.64
CA LYS A 41 -1.97 -2.77 -9.94
C LYS A 41 -1.31 -1.59 -10.65
N GLU A 42 -2.08 -0.76 -11.34
CA GLU A 42 -1.56 0.44 -12.01
C GLU A 42 -0.98 1.44 -11.01
N ILE A 43 -1.58 1.59 -9.81
CA ILE A 43 -1.06 2.45 -8.74
C ILE A 43 0.31 1.95 -8.26
N LEU A 44 0.49 0.63 -8.18
CA LEU A 44 1.74 0.01 -7.73
C LEU A 44 2.89 0.15 -8.74
N LYS A 45 2.61 0.52 -9.99
CA LYS A 45 3.65 0.81 -10.99
C LYS A 45 4.40 2.11 -10.68
N PHE A 46 3.80 3.02 -9.91
CA PHE A 46 4.44 4.25 -9.45
C PHE A 46 5.36 4.05 -8.24
N ALA A 47 5.38 2.84 -7.66
CA ALA A 47 6.27 2.53 -6.56
C ALA A 47 7.74 2.78 -6.93
N LYS A 48 8.51 3.26 -5.96
CA LYS A 48 9.96 3.44 -6.14
C LYS A 48 10.62 2.14 -6.61
N ALA A 49 11.67 2.24 -7.43
CA ALA A 49 12.45 1.08 -7.82
C ALA A 49 13.04 0.39 -6.58
N GLY A 50 12.82 -0.92 -6.45
CA GLY A 50 13.24 -1.70 -5.29
C GLY A 50 12.33 -1.56 -4.05
N ALA A 51 11.18 -0.90 -4.14
CA ALA A 51 10.16 -0.97 -3.09
C ALA A 51 9.66 -2.41 -2.92
N GLU A 52 9.60 -2.88 -1.68
CA GLU A 52 8.92 -4.13 -1.35
C GLU A 52 7.40 -3.93 -1.43
N LYS A 53 6.70 -4.86 -2.09
CA LYS A 53 5.25 -4.81 -2.29
C LYS A 53 4.62 -6.05 -1.67
N ILE A 54 3.88 -5.85 -0.58
CA ILE A 54 3.32 -6.92 0.26
C ILE A 54 1.80 -6.98 0.05
N PRO A 55 1.28 -7.93 -0.74
CA PRO A 55 -0.15 -8.13 -0.88
C PRO A 55 -0.72 -8.81 0.37
N VAL A 56 -1.75 -8.22 0.98
CA VAL A 56 -2.47 -8.77 2.15
C VAL A 56 -3.81 -9.41 1.79
N SER A 57 -4.01 -9.70 0.50
CA SER A 57 -5.22 -10.24 -0.14
C SER A 57 -5.72 -11.60 0.36
N ARG A 58 -5.27 -12.07 1.53
CA ARG A 58 -5.73 -13.30 2.18
C ARG A 58 -6.56 -12.92 3.41
N PHE A 59 -7.80 -12.51 3.19
CA PHE A 59 -8.79 -12.54 4.27
C PHE A 59 -8.95 -14.00 4.71
N GLY A 60 -8.61 -14.33 5.95
CA GLY A 60 -9.03 -15.59 6.56
C GLY A 60 -7.95 -16.60 6.98
N LYS A 61 -6.67 -16.26 7.04
CA LYS A 61 -5.84 -16.85 8.11
C LYS A 61 -5.78 -15.83 9.23
N LEU A 62 -6.79 -15.88 10.10
CA LEU A 62 -6.68 -15.42 11.48
C LEU A 62 -5.26 -15.71 11.94
N HIS A 63 -4.53 -14.68 12.37
CA HIS A 63 -3.36 -14.89 13.19
C HIS A 63 -3.85 -15.79 14.34
N LYS A 64 -3.29 -16.99 14.51
CA LYS A 64 -3.82 -17.99 15.47
C LYS A 64 -3.90 -17.48 16.92
N ASN A 65 -3.30 -16.31 17.19
CA ASN A 65 -3.29 -15.63 18.48
C ASN A 65 -3.92 -14.24 18.30
N GLY A 66 -5.26 -14.19 18.32
CA GLY A 66 -6.06 -13.06 17.89
C GLY A 66 -5.69 -11.71 18.49
N PHE A 67 -5.72 -10.69 17.64
CA PHE A 67 -6.10 -9.32 17.97
C PHE A 67 -6.76 -8.76 16.71
N ALA A 68 -8.10 -8.77 16.74
CA ALA A 68 -8.93 -7.86 15.98
C ALA A 68 -9.33 -6.72 16.93
#